data_AF-A0A2A4VLV6-F1
#
_entry.id   AF-A0A2A4VLV6-F1
#
_cell.length_a   1.000
_cell.length_b   1.000
_cell.length_c   1.000
_cell.angle_alpha   90.00
_cell.angle_beta   90.00
_cell.angle_gamma   90.00
#
_symmetry.space_group_name_H-M   'P 1'
#
loop_
_entity.id
_entity.type
_entity.pdbx_description
1 polymer ?
#
loop_
_entity_poly.entity_id
_entity_poly.type
_entity_poly.pdbx_seq_one_letter_code
_entity_poly.pdbx_strand_id
1 'polypeptide(L)'
;MPLSRSRSSANKIYLPSSTRENQYLLIDIPLTEQLINHIQAADKTLNNDNLSAFYYYLSELFFNACDQFELKNAVFMANDKLPKVHFNSELYQVESSQRVVFFYDPALHTMRQSYFHGEYKAKKIKLLFLASGEDVRLNSPRFNAQVGQVMKVFAEKTALNINEIRVRDHQHLTYDLFAKEKGCHRSQGHKLRAMPVRYSSQNLNLPKTITEISYVVATLPLTNDLKNLVDINFSVVEPFKPLYEFINDTLKTTATSFGINSGAVIANGLIPIVRQSTSDEDQEALTRVGEIQKLTYNSENPQQDFVLSCDGNALVNEVYIVMVASKENFDHQGYAKFLQKVEHTLTALSQELKIDSKKDEVMLRMHQHISLNL
;
A
#
# COMPACT_ATOMS: atom_id res chain seq x y z
N MET A 1 -32.35 34.76 17.41
CA MET A 1 -31.95 33.47 16.78
C MET A 1 -30.48 33.25 17.03
N PRO A 2 -30.05 32.19 17.73
CA PRO A 2 -28.64 31.89 17.85
C PRO A 2 -28.16 31.26 16.53
N LEU A 3 -27.16 31.88 15.90
CA LEU A 3 -26.43 31.29 14.78
C LEU A 3 -25.73 30.02 15.28
N SER A 4 -26.27 28.86 14.94
CA SER A 4 -25.60 27.58 15.20
C SER A 4 -24.28 27.55 14.41
N ARG A 5 -23.17 27.36 15.12
CA ARG A 5 -21.87 27.05 14.50
C ARG A 5 -21.95 25.63 13.92
N SER A 6 -22.44 25.46 12.70
CA SER A 6 -22.26 24.24 11.90
C SER A 6 -21.10 24.37 10.90
N ARG A 7 -20.01 25.03 11.28
CA ARG A 7 -18.85 25.22 10.39
C ARG A 7 -17.78 24.14 10.63
N SER A 8 -17.55 23.33 9.58
CA SER A 8 -16.33 22.60 9.24
C SER A 8 -16.00 21.22 9.86
N SER A 9 -16.95 20.45 10.39
CA SER A 9 -16.68 19.04 10.79
C SER A 9 -16.60 18.07 9.61
N ALA A 10 -17.14 18.43 8.44
CA ALA A 10 -17.31 17.51 7.31
C ALA A 10 -16.02 17.11 6.55
N ASN A 11 -14.87 17.75 6.84
CA ASN A 11 -13.66 17.65 6.00
C ASN A 11 -12.43 17.09 6.75
N LYS A 12 -12.65 16.57 7.96
CA LYS A 12 -11.60 15.92 8.77
C LYS A 12 -12.19 14.67 9.38
N ILE A 13 -11.39 13.61 9.42
CA ILE A 13 -11.66 12.44 10.24
C ILE A 13 -10.72 12.48 11.45
N TYR A 14 -11.22 12.12 12.63
CA TYR A 14 -10.43 12.09 13.84
C TYR A 14 -9.99 10.64 14.10
N LEU A 15 -8.71 10.38 13.87
CA LEU A 15 -8.13 9.06 14.07
C LEU A 15 -7.45 8.98 15.43
N PRO A 16 -7.28 7.79 16.02
CA PRO A 16 -6.55 7.61 17.28
C PRO A 16 -5.14 8.21 17.19
N SER A 17 -4.63 8.76 18.30
CA SER A 17 -3.25 9.30 18.35
C SER A 17 -2.17 8.24 18.13
N SER A 18 -2.53 6.95 18.20
CA SER A 18 -1.68 5.81 17.83
C SER A 18 -1.61 5.55 16.32
N THR A 19 -2.29 6.35 15.50
CA THR A 19 -2.24 6.22 14.03
C THR A 19 -0.83 6.42 13.52
N ARG A 20 -0.36 5.43 12.77
CA ARG A 20 0.98 5.40 12.18
C ARG A 20 0.88 5.83 10.72
N GLU A 21 1.68 6.81 10.33
CA GLU A 21 1.79 7.22 8.93
C GLU A 21 3.05 6.61 8.31
N ASN A 22 2.95 6.13 7.07
CA ASN A 22 4.13 5.84 6.26
C ASN A 22 3.97 6.39 4.85
N GLN A 23 5.11 6.71 4.25
CA GLN A 23 5.24 6.95 2.84
C GLN A 23 6.50 6.26 2.31
N TYR A 24 6.43 5.73 1.09
CA TYR A 24 7.59 5.31 0.34
C TYR A 24 7.35 5.50 -1.17
N LEU A 25 8.42 5.74 -1.92
CA LEU A 25 8.40 5.77 -3.37
C LEU A 25 9.08 4.53 -3.91
N LEU A 26 8.50 3.97 -4.97
CA LEU A 26 9.02 2.79 -5.63
C LEU A 26 9.17 3.07 -7.13
N ILE A 27 10.36 2.80 -7.63
CA ILE A 27 10.71 2.97 -9.03
C ILE A 27 11.13 1.61 -9.58
N ASP A 28 10.54 1.22 -10.71
CA ASP A 28 10.91 0.01 -11.44
C ASP A 28 11.66 0.41 -12.71
N ILE A 29 12.88 -0.09 -12.88
CA ILE A 29 13.71 0.12 -14.07
C ILE A 29 13.91 -1.24 -14.74
N PRO A 30 13.46 -1.44 -16.00
CA PRO A 30 13.74 -2.66 -16.74
C PRO A 30 15.25 -2.89 -16.87
N LEU A 31 15.72 -4.10 -16.56
CA LEU A 31 17.12 -4.45 -16.79
C LEU A 31 17.31 -4.87 -18.25
N THR A 32 17.68 -3.91 -19.10
CA THR A 32 17.89 -4.14 -20.54
C THR A 32 19.35 -4.46 -20.85
N GLU A 33 19.60 -5.16 -21.96
CA GLU A 33 20.97 -5.35 -22.48
C GLU A 33 21.67 -4.01 -22.75
N GLN A 34 20.91 -2.99 -23.18
CA GLN A 34 21.46 -1.65 -23.40
C GLN A 34 22.03 -1.04 -22.12
N LEU A 35 21.30 -1.14 -21.00
CA LEU A 35 21.78 -0.67 -19.70
C LEU A 35 23.00 -1.46 -19.24
N ILE A 36 22.98 -2.79 -19.37
CA ILE A 36 24.11 -3.66 -19.00
C ILE A 36 25.36 -3.27 -19.80
N ASN A 37 25.25 -3.23 -21.13
CA ASN A 37 26.35 -2.90 -22.03
C ASN A 37 26.89 -1.48 -21.79
N HIS A 38 26.02 -0.50 -21.53
CA HIS A 38 26.44 0.87 -21.24
C HIS A 38 27.33 0.94 -19.99
N ILE A 39 26.91 0.26 -18.92
CA ILE A 39 27.65 0.25 -17.65
C ILE A 39 28.93 -0.57 -17.76
N GLN A 40 28.91 -1.72 -18.43
CA GLN A 40 30.11 -2.53 -18.67
C GLN A 40 31.12 -1.83 -19.60
N ALA A 41 30.66 -1.01 -20.54
CA ALA A 41 31.55 -0.18 -21.35
C ALA A 41 32.25 0.90 -20.52
N ALA A 42 31.58 1.41 -19.48
CA ALA A 42 32.15 2.38 -18.56
C ALA A 42 33.20 1.76 -17.60
N ASP A 43 33.05 0.47 -17.27
CA ASP A 43 34.03 -0.28 -16.46
C ASP A 43 34.28 -1.69 -17.01
N LYS A 44 35.40 -1.85 -17.73
CA LYS A 44 35.81 -3.11 -18.37
C LYS A 44 36.18 -4.23 -17.39
N THR A 45 36.25 -3.95 -16.09
CA THR A 45 36.53 -4.96 -15.05
C THR A 45 35.27 -5.77 -14.68
N LEU A 46 34.10 -5.33 -15.15
CA LEU A 46 32.82 -6.00 -14.93
C LEU A 46 32.71 -7.25 -15.83
N ASN A 47 32.84 -8.45 -15.24
CA ASN A 47 32.70 -9.73 -15.95
C ASN A 47 31.25 -9.97 -16.42
N ASN A 48 31.07 -10.71 -17.53
CA ASN A 48 29.78 -11.08 -18.10
C ASN A 48 29.11 -12.27 -17.40
N ASP A 49 29.88 -13.20 -16.83
CA ASP A 49 29.32 -14.45 -16.30
C ASP A 49 28.66 -14.27 -14.92
N ASN A 50 29.01 -13.21 -14.19
CA ASN A 50 28.49 -12.91 -12.85
C ASN A 50 28.17 -11.42 -12.72
N LEU A 51 26.89 -11.10 -12.50
CA LEU A 51 26.39 -9.73 -12.43
C LEU A 51 26.65 -9.06 -11.07
N SER A 52 27.35 -9.69 -10.13
CA SER A 52 27.59 -9.12 -8.79
C SER A 52 28.28 -7.77 -8.87
N ALA A 53 29.36 -7.67 -9.65
CA ALA A 53 30.11 -6.43 -9.80
C ALA A 53 29.27 -5.35 -10.50
N PHE A 54 28.48 -5.75 -11.50
CA PHE A 54 27.55 -4.85 -12.19
C PHE A 54 26.49 -4.29 -11.23
N TYR A 55 25.83 -5.14 -10.44
CA TYR A 55 24.82 -4.71 -9.49
C TYR A 55 25.42 -3.86 -8.36
N TYR A 56 26.60 -4.21 -7.88
CA TYR A 56 27.32 -3.41 -6.89
C TYR A 56 27.59 -2.01 -7.43
N TYR A 57 28.22 -1.91 -8.61
CA TYR A 57 28.53 -0.63 -9.25
C TYR A 57 27.27 0.21 -9.50
N LEU A 58 26.20 -0.40 -10.01
CA LEU A 58 24.93 0.30 -10.24
C LEU A 58 24.30 0.79 -8.92
N SER A 59 24.40 0.00 -7.84
CA SER A 59 23.93 0.40 -6.51
C SER A 59 24.75 1.56 -5.93
N GLU A 60 26.06 1.59 -6.17
CA GLU A 60 26.93 2.70 -5.79
C GLU A 60 26.57 3.98 -6.56
N LEU A 61 26.33 3.89 -7.88
CA LEU A 61 25.85 5.05 -8.66
C LEU A 61 24.55 5.61 -8.09
N PHE A 62 23.63 4.73 -7.71
CA PHE A 62 22.35 5.08 -7.09
C PHE A 62 22.53 5.77 -5.73
N PHE A 63 23.32 5.18 -4.83
CA PHE A 63 23.55 5.73 -3.50
C PHE A 63 24.32 7.05 -3.53
N ASN A 64 25.32 7.17 -4.41
CA ASN A 64 26.00 8.45 -4.64
C ASN A 64 25.04 9.53 -5.15
N ALA A 65 24.05 9.19 -5.99
CA ALA A 65 23.01 10.13 -6.39
C ALA A 65 22.09 10.49 -5.21
N CYS A 66 21.76 9.53 -4.33
CA CYS A 66 20.98 9.81 -3.12
C CYS A 66 21.71 10.76 -2.15
N ASP A 67 23.03 10.61 -2.00
CA ASP A 67 23.85 11.44 -1.11
C ASP A 67 23.87 12.92 -1.50
N GLN A 68 23.85 13.21 -2.80
CA GLN A 68 23.79 14.59 -3.31
C GLN A 68 22.54 15.35 -2.86
N PHE A 69 21.47 14.64 -2.50
CA PHE A 69 20.18 15.21 -2.08
C PHE A 69 19.79 14.80 -0.66
N GLU A 70 20.75 14.28 0.12
CA GLU A 70 20.59 13.86 1.51
C GLU A 70 19.47 12.82 1.74
N LEU A 71 19.21 11.97 0.75
CA LEU A 71 18.26 10.85 0.89
C LEU A 71 18.93 9.67 1.60
N LYS A 72 18.75 9.65 2.93
CA LYS A 72 19.36 8.65 3.84
C LYS A 72 18.70 7.26 3.77
N ASN A 73 17.43 7.22 3.35
CA ASN A 73 16.62 6.01 3.34
C ASN A 73 16.34 5.54 1.91
N ALA A 74 17.22 4.67 1.42
CA ALA A 74 17.19 4.18 0.05
C ALA A 74 17.63 2.71 -0.01
N VAL A 75 16.90 1.91 -0.78
CA VAL A 75 17.17 0.49 -0.96
C VAL A 75 17.23 0.18 -2.45
N PHE A 76 18.29 -0.50 -2.85
CA PHE A 76 18.49 -1.02 -4.20
C PHE A 76 18.11 -2.50 -4.24
N MET A 77 17.29 -2.94 -5.19
CA MET A 77 16.91 -4.36 -5.30
C MET A 77 17.00 -4.85 -6.75
N ALA A 78 17.71 -5.96 -6.95
CA ALA A 78 17.80 -6.71 -8.21
C ALA A 78 17.56 -8.20 -7.94
N ASN A 79 16.37 -8.52 -7.44
CA ASN A 79 15.94 -9.89 -7.12
C ASN A 79 14.48 -10.18 -7.53
N ASP A 80 13.85 -9.27 -8.29
CA ASP A 80 12.45 -9.30 -8.72
C ASP A 80 11.38 -9.41 -7.61
N LYS A 81 11.79 -9.39 -6.32
CA LYS A 81 10.88 -9.43 -5.19
C LYS A 81 10.13 -8.11 -5.05
N LEU A 82 8.90 -8.17 -4.55
CA LEU A 82 8.10 -6.98 -4.27
C LEU A 82 8.48 -6.34 -2.92
N PRO A 83 8.93 -5.08 -2.88
CA PRO A 83 9.05 -4.37 -1.61
C PRO A 83 7.68 -3.99 -1.05
N LYS A 84 7.49 -4.25 0.25
CA LYS A 84 6.38 -3.72 1.06
C LYS A 84 6.95 -3.02 2.28
N VAL A 85 6.25 -2.01 2.77
CA VAL A 85 6.75 -1.16 3.84
C VAL A 85 5.69 -0.99 4.92
N HIS A 86 6.09 -1.22 6.17
CA HIS A 86 5.24 -1.11 7.35
C HIS A 86 5.93 -0.29 8.44
N PHE A 87 5.14 0.46 9.21
CA PHE A 87 5.65 1.08 10.42
C PHE A 87 6.01 0.00 11.45
N ASN A 88 7.17 0.15 12.08
CA ASN A 88 7.51 -0.54 13.32
C ASN A 88 8.53 0.29 14.11
N SER A 89 8.43 0.25 15.44
CA SER A 89 9.43 0.84 16.33
C SER A 89 10.80 0.17 16.24
N GLU A 90 10.86 -1.07 15.75
CA GLU A 90 12.09 -1.79 15.49
C GLU A 90 12.40 -1.87 14.00
N LEU A 91 13.68 -1.74 13.65
CA LEU A 91 14.16 -1.84 12.27
C LEU A 91 14.49 -3.30 11.95
N TYR A 92 13.71 -3.94 11.08
CA TYR A 92 14.01 -5.26 10.56
C TYR A 92 13.36 -5.51 9.20
N GLN A 93 13.79 -6.58 8.53
CA GLN A 93 13.23 -7.01 7.26
C GLN A 93 12.82 -8.47 7.33
N VAL A 94 11.72 -8.79 6.65
CA VAL A 94 11.25 -10.16 6.47
C VAL A 94 11.16 -10.46 4.98
N GLU A 95 11.91 -11.45 4.53
CA GLU A 95 11.98 -11.86 3.13
C GLU A 95 11.24 -13.17 2.92
N SER A 96 10.44 -13.23 1.84
CA SER A 96 9.82 -14.45 1.34
C SER A 96 10.33 -14.77 -0.06
N SER A 97 9.73 -15.78 -0.70
CA SER A 97 10.03 -16.12 -2.10
C SER A 97 9.67 -14.98 -3.07
N GLN A 98 8.64 -14.18 -2.74
CA GLN A 98 8.07 -13.18 -3.65
C GLN A 98 8.20 -11.73 -3.20
N ARG A 99 8.51 -11.47 -1.92
CA ARG A 99 8.53 -10.11 -1.37
C ARG A 99 9.61 -9.91 -0.31
N VAL A 100 9.94 -8.63 -0.08
CA VAL A 100 10.70 -8.18 1.09
C VAL A 100 9.84 -7.15 1.81
N VAL A 101 9.57 -7.38 3.09
CA VAL A 101 8.81 -6.48 3.96
C VAL A 101 9.77 -5.71 4.84
N PHE A 102 9.79 -4.39 4.68
CA PHE A 102 10.61 -3.46 5.45
C PHE A 102 9.79 -2.88 6.59
N PHE A 103 10.22 -3.14 7.82
CA PHE A 103 9.65 -2.58 9.04
C PHE A 103 10.55 -1.45 9.53
N TYR A 104 10.02 -0.24 9.63
CA TYR A 104 10.80 0.92 10.07
C TYR A 104 9.93 2.04 10.66
N ASP A 105 10.55 2.90 11.46
CA ASP A 105 9.97 4.14 11.94
C ASP A 105 10.60 5.29 11.13
N PRO A 106 9.81 6.06 10.35
CA PRO A 106 10.32 7.19 9.60
C PRO A 106 11.05 8.23 10.45
N ALA A 107 10.68 8.40 11.72
CA ALA A 107 11.28 9.40 12.60
C ALA A 107 12.64 8.98 13.16
N LEU A 108 12.87 7.66 13.32
CA LEU A 108 14.02 7.14 14.06
C LEU A 108 15.04 6.41 13.19
N HIS A 109 14.59 5.72 12.14
CA HIS A 109 15.44 4.77 11.44
C HIS A 109 16.06 5.34 10.17
N THR A 110 17.30 4.90 9.95
CA THR A 110 18.02 5.08 8.68
C THR A 110 18.33 3.74 8.03
N MET A 111 18.12 3.60 6.72
CA MET A 111 18.35 2.36 5.97
C MET A 111 18.97 2.62 4.61
N ARG A 112 20.16 2.05 4.40
CA ARG A 112 20.82 1.95 3.09
C ARG A 112 21.26 0.51 2.84
N GLN A 113 20.61 -0.16 1.91
CA GLN A 113 20.83 -1.60 1.66
C GLN A 113 20.64 -1.97 0.19
N SER A 114 21.36 -2.99 -0.25
CA SER A 114 21.25 -3.59 -1.59
C SER A 114 20.83 -5.06 -1.49
N TYR A 115 19.91 -5.49 -2.35
CA TYR A 115 19.38 -6.85 -2.42
C TYR A 115 19.58 -7.43 -3.81
N PHE A 116 20.62 -8.21 -4.03
CA PHE A 116 20.89 -8.86 -5.31
C PHE A 116 21.72 -10.13 -5.14
N HIS A 117 21.69 -11.00 -6.15
CA HIS A 117 22.58 -12.16 -6.27
C HIS A 117 23.16 -12.13 -7.69
N GLY A 118 24.49 -12.20 -7.84
CA GLY A 118 25.10 -12.00 -9.16
C GLY A 118 24.86 -13.12 -10.17
N GLU A 119 24.49 -14.31 -9.72
CA GLU A 119 24.06 -15.41 -10.59
C GLU A 119 22.62 -15.22 -11.09
N TYR A 120 21.85 -14.33 -10.45
CA TYR A 120 20.46 -14.07 -10.78
C TYR A 120 20.33 -12.80 -11.61
N LYS A 121 19.93 -12.95 -12.88
CA LYS A 121 19.58 -11.80 -13.73
C LYS A 121 18.14 -11.36 -13.48
N ALA A 122 17.98 -10.29 -12.71
CA ALA A 122 16.67 -9.69 -12.45
C ALA A 122 16.02 -9.14 -13.73
N LYS A 123 14.69 -9.25 -13.85
CA LYS A 123 13.92 -8.60 -14.93
C LYS A 123 13.88 -7.08 -14.73
N LYS A 124 13.80 -6.63 -13.48
CA LYS A 124 13.73 -5.21 -13.14
C LYS A 124 14.59 -4.89 -11.91
N ILE A 125 15.26 -3.75 -11.98
CA ILE A 125 15.84 -3.11 -10.81
C ILE A 125 14.74 -2.31 -10.12
N LYS A 126 14.62 -2.47 -8.81
CA LYS A 126 13.68 -1.72 -7.98
C LYS A 126 14.46 -0.79 -7.06
N LEU A 127 14.14 0.49 -7.11
CA LEU A 127 14.66 1.50 -6.21
C LEU A 127 13.55 1.89 -5.25
N LEU A 128 13.77 1.64 -3.96
CA LEU A 128 12.82 1.93 -2.90
C LEU A 128 13.37 3.09 -2.06
N PHE A 129 12.59 4.17 -1.96
CA PHE A 129 12.91 5.33 -1.13
C PHE A 129 11.92 5.38 0.02
N LEU A 130 12.40 5.46 1.26
CA LEU A 130 11.54 5.54 2.44
C LEU A 130 11.53 6.97 2.97
N ALA A 131 10.35 7.49 3.31
CA ALA A 131 10.26 8.83 3.89
C ALA A 131 11.00 8.87 5.24
N SER A 132 11.47 10.05 5.65
CA SER A 132 12.18 10.26 6.91
C SER A 132 11.64 11.49 7.63
N GLY A 133 11.69 11.47 8.96
CA GLY A 133 11.19 12.53 9.84
C GLY A 133 9.72 12.38 10.22
N GLU A 134 9.20 13.43 10.86
CA GLU A 134 7.80 13.54 11.27
C GLU A 134 6.91 14.04 10.11
N ASP A 135 5.59 13.89 10.26
CA ASP A 135 4.58 14.36 9.30
C ASP A 135 4.85 13.94 7.84
N VAL A 136 5.26 12.68 7.64
CA VAL A 136 5.70 12.17 6.33
C VAL A 136 4.70 12.43 5.21
N ARG A 137 3.39 12.39 5.48
CA ARG A 137 2.35 12.67 4.48
C ARG A 137 2.19 14.15 4.14
N LEU A 138 2.52 15.05 5.07
CA LEU A 138 2.58 16.48 4.82
C LEU A 138 3.82 16.80 3.97
N ASN A 139 4.95 16.20 4.30
CA ASN A 139 6.23 16.39 3.63
C ASN A 139 6.35 15.62 2.30
N SER A 140 5.30 14.88 1.92
CA SER A 140 5.29 14.03 0.74
C SER A 140 5.63 14.71 -0.59
N PRO A 141 5.16 15.95 -0.88
CA PRO A 141 5.52 16.61 -2.14
C PRO A 141 7.01 16.94 -2.21
N ARG A 142 7.59 17.43 -1.09
CA ARG A 142 9.03 17.69 -1.00
C ARG A 142 9.84 16.41 -1.22
N PHE A 143 9.44 15.32 -0.55
CA PHE A 143 10.12 14.03 -0.69
C PHE A 143 10.05 13.50 -2.13
N ASN A 144 8.89 13.59 -2.78
CA ASN A 144 8.72 13.22 -4.18
C ASN A 144 9.61 14.07 -5.11
N ALA A 145 9.66 15.39 -4.91
CA ALA A 145 10.52 16.27 -5.69
C ALA A 145 12.01 15.94 -5.51
N GLN A 146 12.46 15.64 -4.29
CA GLN A 146 13.83 15.20 -4.02
C GLN A 146 14.17 13.90 -4.75
N VAL A 147 13.28 12.90 -4.69
CA VAL A 147 13.44 11.63 -5.43
C VAL A 147 13.54 11.90 -6.93
N GLY A 148 12.71 12.80 -7.47
CA GLY A 148 12.80 13.22 -8.88
C GLY A 148 14.18 13.79 -9.25
N GLN A 149 14.82 14.56 -8.36
CA GLN A 149 16.18 15.07 -8.61
C GLN A 149 17.24 13.97 -8.56
N VAL A 150 17.14 13.04 -7.60
CA VAL A 150 18.02 11.86 -7.55
C VAL A 150 17.90 11.06 -8.85
N MET A 151 16.68 10.87 -9.34
CA MET A 151 16.46 10.10 -10.56
C MET A 151 16.98 10.78 -11.81
N LYS A 152 17.00 12.11 -11.88
CA LYS A 152 17.66 12.82 -12.99
C LYS A 152 19.17 12.55 -13.01
N VAL A 153 19.84 12.71 -11.86
CA VAL A 153 21.27 12.42 -11.73
C VAL A 153 21.59 10.96 -12.02
N PHE A 154 20.76 10.04 -11.51
CA PHE A 154 20.93 8.62 -11.76
C PHE A 154 20.74 8.30 -13.24
N ALA A 155 19.67 8.80 -13.87
CA ALA A 155 19.37 8.57 -15.28
C ALA A 155 20.47 9.11 -16.21
N GLU A 156 21.04 10.28 -15.91
CA GLU A 156 22.19 10.83 -16.64
C GLU A 156 23.41 9.90 -16.57
N LYS A 157 23.73 9.37 -15.38
CA LYS A 157 24.88 8.46 -15.17
C LYS A 157 24.70 7.08 -15.79
N THR A 158 23.46 6.65 -16.00
CA THR A 158 23.13 5.32 -16.53
C THR A 158 22.58 5.35 -17.95
N ALA A 159 22.54 6.53 -18.58
CA ALA A 159 21.92 6.78 -19.88
C ALA A 159 20.46 6.28 -20.00
N LEU A 160 19.70 6.34 -18.90
CA LEU A 160 18.28 6.00 -18.90
C LEU A 160 17.45 7.18 -19.39
N ASN A 161 16.36 6.90 -20.13
CA ASN A 161 15.40 7.92 -20.49
C ASN A 161 14.53 8.26 -19.27
N ILE A 162 14.72 9.46 -18.71
CA ILE A 162 13.99 9.93 -17.52
C ILE A 162 12.46 9.88 -17.71
N ASN A 163 11.97 10.15 -18.92
CA ASN A 163 10.52 10.18 -19.22
C ASN A 163 9.86 8.78 -19.20
N GLU A 164 10.67 7.72 -19.23
CA GLU A 164 10.21 6.33 -19.14
C GLU A 164 10.25 5.80 -17.70
N ILE A 165 10.84 6.57 -16.78
CA ILE A 165 10.94 6.19 -15.37
C ILE A 165 9.60 6.42 -14.69
N ARG A 166 8.92 5.32 -14.38
CA ARG A 166 7.66 5.32 -13.64
C ARG A 166 7.92 5.34 -12.14
N VAL A 167 7.43 6.38 -11.48
CA VAL A 167 7.46 6.57 -10.03
C VAL A 167 6.11 6.22 -9.44
N ARG A 168 6.12 5.40 -8.39
CA ARG A 168 4.93 5.02 -7.62
C ARG A 168 5.07 5.52 -6.20
N ASP A 169 4.17 6.40 -5.78
CA ASP A 169 4.16 6.99 -4.45
C ASP A 169 3.08 6.30 -3.61
N HIS A 170 3.53 5.55 -2.60
CA HIS A 170 2.68 4.77 -1.73
C HIS A 170 2.59 5.46 -0.37
N GLN A 171 1.39 5.88 0.00
CA GLN A 171 1.12 6.46 1.30
C GLN A 171 0.07 5.65 2.03
N HIS A 172 0.30 5.40 3.30
CA HIS A 172 -0.73 4.77 4.12
C HIS A 172 -0.77 5.28 5.54
N LEU A 173 -1.97 5.14 6.12
CA LEU A 173 -2.25 5.32 7.55
C LEU A 173 -2.65 3.96 8.09
N THR A 174 -2.09 3.56 9.23
CA THR A 174 -2.44 2.31 9.90
C THR A 174 -2.85 2.59 11.35
N TYR A 175 -4.00 2.08 11.77
CA TYR A 175 -4.49 2.19 13.13
C TYR A 175 -5.45 1.05 13.46
N ASP A 176 -5.66 0.81 14.75
CA ASP A 176 -6.68 -0.11 15.23
C ASP A 176 -8.03 0.62 15.33
N LEU A 177 -9.07 0.03 14.72
CA LEU A 177 -10.43 0.58 14.72
C LEU A 177 -10.95 0.82 16.13
N PHE A 178 -10.60 -0.05 17.08
CA PHE A 178 -11.08 0.00 18.47
C PHE A 178 -10.05 0.56 19.46
N ALA A 179 -9.07 1.33 18.98
CA ALA A 179 -8.03 1.89 19.84
C ALA A 179 -8.60 2.70 21.02
N LYS A 180 -9.75 3.36 20.84
CA LYS A 180 -10.39 4.17 21.88
C LYS A 180 -10.91 3.30 23.03
N GLU A 181 -11.55 2.19 22.70
CA GLU A 181 -12.08 1.19 23.64
C GLU A 181 -10.95 0.52 24.44
N LYS A 182 -9.74 0.50 23.86
CA LYS A 182 -8.51 -0.02 24.47
C LYS A 182 -7.68 1.01 25.23
N GLY A 183 -8.22 2.22 25.43
CA GLY A 183 -7.59 3.27 26.26
C GLY A 183 -6.88 4.39 25.49
N CYS A 184 -6.83 4.35 24.16
CA CYS A 184 -6.30 5.45 23.33
C CYS A 184 -7.38 6.54 23.16
N HIS A 185 -7.58 7.37 24.18
CA HIS A 185 -8.64 8.40 24.17
C HIS A 185 -8.28 9.68 23.40
N ARG A 186 -7.00 9.86 23.05
CA ARG A 186 -6.55 11.02 22.27
C ARG A 186 -6.75 10.75 20.77
N SER A 187 -7.19 11.76 20.03
CA SER A 187 -7.36 11.68 18.59
C SER A 187 -6.71 12.88 17.88
N GLN A 188 -6.36 12.67 16.61
CA GLN A 188 -5.79 13.68 15.72
C GLN A 188 -6.65 13.81 14.46
N GLY A 189 -6.86 15.05 14.01
CA GLY A 189 -7.67 15.33 12.82
C GLY A 189 -6.88 15.22 11.51
N HIS A 190 -7.25 14.28 10.64
CA HIS A 190 -6.68 14.09 9.31
C HIS A 190 -7.64 14.57 8.22
N LYS A 191 -7.14 15.36 7.26
CA LYS A 191 -7.95 15.86 6.13
C LYS A 191 -8.08 14.89 4.95
N LEU A 192 -7.17 13.92 4.85
CA LEU A 192 -7.12 12.91 3.77
C LEU A 192 -7.35 13.48 2.35
N ARG A 193 -6.71 14.61 2.04
CA ARG A 193 -6.77 15.20 0.70
C ARG A 193 -6.25 14.20 -0.34
N ALA A 194 -6.85 14.20 -1.53
CA ALA A 194 -6.29 13.51 -2.68
C ALA A 194 -4.85 13.95 -2.92
N MET A 195 -4.01 13.02 -3.40
CA MET A 195 -2.58 13.29 -3.53
C MET A 195 -2.30 14.45 -4.51
N PRO A 196 -2.96 14.54 -5.69
CA PRO A 196 -2.73 15.65 -6.62
C PRO A 196 -3.05 17.02 -6.02
N VAL A 197 -4.15 17.12 -5.26
CA VAL A 197 -4.55 18.35 -4.56
C VAL A 197 -3.53 18.74 -3.49
N ARG A 198 -2.94 17.76 -2.81
CA ARG A 198 -1.89 18.02 -1.81
C ARG A 198 -0.60 18.50 -2.47
N TYR A 199 -0.22 17.93 -3.60
CA TYR A 199 1.04 18.24 -4.28
C TYR A 199 0.96 19.64 -4.89
N SER A 200 -0.15 19.98 -5.54
CA SER A 200 -0.38 21.32 -6.07
C SER A 200 -0.41 22.39 -4.97
N SER A 201 -0.93 22.08 -3.78
CA SER A 201 -0.90 23.01 -2.64
C SER A 201 0.50 23.38 -2.13
N GLN A 202 1.53 22.61 -2.52
CA GLN A 202 2.93 22.87 -2.23
C GLN A 202 3.73 23.20 -3.51
N ASN A 203 3.06 23.68 -4.55
CA ASN A 203 3.64 24.06 -5.84
C ASN A 203 4.37 22.93 -6.59
N LEU A 204 4.06 21.66 -6.26
CA LEU A 204 4.52 20.52 -7.06
C LEU A 204 3.46 20.17 -8.09
N ASN A 205 3.69 20.57 -9.34
CA ASN A 205 2.81 20.25 -10.45
C ASN A 205 3.08 18.83 -10.93
N LEU A 206 2.09 17.96 -10.78
CA LEU A 206 2.12 16.62 -11.34
C LEU A 206 1.90 16.67 -12.87
N PRO A 207 2.43 15.70 -13.64
CA PRO A 207 2.14 15.58 -15.06
C PRO A 207 0.63 15.35 -15.30
N LYS A 208 0.17 15.62 -16.53
CA LYS A 208 -1.26 15.47 -16.88
C LYS A 208 -1.75 14.03 -16.78
N THR A 209 -0.87 13.06 -17.07
CA THR A 209 -1.21 11.64 -17.06
C THR A 209 -0.70 11.00 -15.77
N ILE A 210 -1.60 10.83 -14.81
CA ILE A 210 -1.35 10.10 -13.57
C ILE A 210 -2.36 8.99 -13.38
N THR A 211 -1.99 7.97 -12.63
CA THR A 211 -2.92 6.95 -12.12
C THR A 211 -3.07 7.17 -10.62
N GLU A 212 -4.29 7.36 -10.12
CA GLU A 212 -4.58 7.49 -8.68
C GLU A 212 -5.53 6.39 -8.24
N ILE A 213 -5.28 5.82 -7.06
CA ILE A 213 -6.22 4.93 -6.38
C ILE A 213 -6.14 5.13 -4.87
N SER A 214 -7.30 5.14 -4.22
CA SER A 214 -7.42 5.19 -2.77
C SER A 214 -8.31 4.05 -2.29
N TYR A 215 -7.89 3.34 -1.24
CA TYR A 215 -8.59 2.15 -0.76
C TYR A 215 -8.23 1.86 0.70
N VAL A 216 -9.09 1.11 1.38
CA VAL A 216 -8.84 0.57 2.72
C VAL A 216 -8.58 -0.92 2.63
N VAL A 217 -7.61 -1.40 3.41
CA VAL A 217 -7.47 -2.81 3.77
C VAL A 217 -7.66 -2.92 5.27
N ALA A 218 -8.72 -3.60 5.70
CA ALA A 218 -8.94 -3.98 7.09
C ALA A 218 -8.54 -5.44 7.30
N THR A 219 -7.95 -5.73 8.45
CA THR A 219 -7.52 -7.07 8.86
C THR A 219 -8.39 -7.48 10.04
N LEU A 220 -9.16 -8.55 9.87
CA LEU A 220 -10.06 -9.07 10.89
C LEU A 220 -9.53 -10.41 11.42
N PRO A 221 -9.36 -10.57 12.74
CA PRO A 221 -8.91 -11.82 13.32
C PRO A 221 -10.05 -12.85 13.30
N LEU A 222 -9.74 -14.12 13.02
CA LEU A 222 -10.70 -15.21 13.16
C LEU A 222 -10.73 -15.75 14.59
N THR A 223 -11.54 -15.12 15.42
CA THR A 223 -11.75 -15.50 16.82
C THR A 223 -12.58 -16.77 16.95
N ASN A 224 -12.53 -17.42 18.12
CA ASN A 224 -13.37 -18.59 18.38
C ASN A 224 -14.87 -18.22 18.47
N ASP A 225 -15.19 -17.03 18.98
CA ASP A 225 -16.57 -16.56 19.06
C ASP A 225 -17.20 -16.40 17.68
N LEU A 226 -16.43 -15.88 16.71
CA LEU A 226 -16.83 -15.82 15.30
C LEU A 226 -17.04 -17.21 14.70
N LYS A 227 -16.13 -18.17 14.95
CA LYS A 227 -16.29 -19.55 14.46
C LYS A 227 -17.56 -20.22 15.00
N ASN A 228 -17.94 -19.91 16.23
CA ASN A 228 -19.14 -20.45 16.87
C ASN A 228 -20.46 -19.84 16.35
N LEU A 229 -20.40 -18.87 15.43
CA LEU A 229 -21.58 -18.32 14.77
C LEU A 229 -22.10 -19.20 13.63
N VAL A 230 -21.27 -20.13 13.15
CA VAL A 230 -21.58 -20.96 11.98
C VAL A 230 -21.31 -22.42 12.30
N ASP A 231 -22.22 -23.30 11.89
CA ASP A 231 -22.05 -24.75 12.05
C ASP A 231 -21.03 -25.28 11.03
N ILE A 232 -19.81 -25.54 11.48
CA ILE A 232 -18.72 -26.07 10.64
C ILE A 232 -18.77 -27.60 10.65
N ASN A 233 -19.10 -28.19 9.51
CA ASN A 233 -19.06 -29.64 9.33
C ASN A 233 -17.71 -30.09 8.74
N PHE A 234 -16.83 -30.63 9.59
CA PHE A 234 -15.50 -31.12 9.16
C PHE A 234 -15.52 -32.36 8.24
N SER A 235 -16.69 -32.97 8.01
CA SER A 235 -16.82 -34.17 7.17
C SER A 235 -17.04 -33.86 5.69
N VAL A 236 -17.28 -32.59 5.33
CA VAL A 236 -17.52 -32.17 3.94
C VAL A 236 -16.26 -31.55 3.31
N VAL A 237 -16.25 -31.50 1.98
CA VAL A 237 -15.28 -30.69 1.22
C VAL A 237 -15.57 -29.21 1.50
N GLU A 238 -14.51 -28.41 1.65
CA GLU A 238 -14.61 -26.98 1.98
C GLU A 238 -15.36 -26.69 3.30
N PRO A 239 -14.99 -27.30 4.44
CA PRO A 239 -15.72 -27.17 5.70
C PRO A 239 -15.83 -25.72 6.23
N PHE A 240 -14.88 -24.84 5.89
CA PHE A 240 -14.85 -23.45 6.36
C PHE A 240 -15.56 -22.46 5.42
N LYS A 241 -16.01 -22.90 4.25
CA LYS A 241 -16.68 -22.02 3.30
C LYS A 241 -17.93 -21.32 3.86
N PRO A 242 -18.81 -21.99 4.64
CA PRO A 242 -19.95 -21.32 5.25
C PRO A 242 -19.56 -20.16 6.16
N LEU A 243 -18.42 -20.26 6.87
CA LEU A 243 -17.90 -19.17 7.70
C LEU A 243 -17.50 -17.95 6.84
N TYR A 244 -16.81 -18.19 5.73
CA TYR A 244 -16.37 -17.10 4.84
C TYR A 244 -17.52 -16.47 4.06
N GLU A 245 -18.51 -17.26 3.65
CA GLU A 245 -19.75 -16.77 3.06
C GLU A 245 -20.54 -15.92 4.07
N PHE A 246 -20.67 -16.37 5.32
CA PHE A 246 -21.30 -15.59 6.39
C PHE A 246 -20.62 -14.23 6.61
N ILE A 247 -19.29 -14.18 6.65
CA ILE A 247 -18.52 -12.93 6.79
C ILE A 247 -18.78 -12.01 5.58
N ASN A 248 -18.74 -12.57 4.37
CA ASN A 248 -18.97 -11.81 3.14
C ASN A 248 -20.39 -11.24 3.05
N ASP A 249 -21.39 -12.02 3.39
CA ASP A 249 -22.79 -11.61 3.32
C ASP A 249 -23.09 -10.55 4.38
N THR A 250 -22.56 -10.72 5.60
CA THR A 250 -22.66 -9.71 6.65
C THR A 250 -21.97 -8.41 6.25
N LEU A 251 -20.79 -8.49 5.61
CA LEU A 251 -20.12 -7.31 5.04
C LEU A 251 -20.97 -6.66 3.95
N LYS A 252 -21.52 -7.43 2.99
CA LYS A 252 -22.37 -6.90 1.90
C LYS A 252 -23.56 -6.11 2.46
N THR A 253 -24.26 -6.66 3.45
CA THR A 253 -25.41 -6.01 4.09
C THR A 253 -25.00 -4.73 4.81
N THR A 254 -23.99 -4.80 5.67
CA THR A 254 -23.52 -3.64 6.46
C THR A 254 -22.95 -2.55 5.56
N ALA A 255 -22.10 -2.89 4.59
CA ALA A 255 -21.47 -1.93 3.69
C ALA A 255 -22.49 -1.19 2.81
N THR A 256 -23.47 -1.91 2.28
CA THR A 256 -24.56 -1.31 1.48
C THR A 256 -25.37 -0.32 2.31
N SER A 257 -25.61 -0.59 3.60
CA SER A 257 -26.33 0.32 4.50
C SER A 257 -25.62 1.66 4.72
N PHE A 258 -24.28 1.70 4.58
CA PHE A 258 -23.47 2.92 4.66
C PHE A 258 -23.07 3.49 3.28
N GLY A 259 -23.59 2.91 2.19
CA GLY A 259 -23.34 3.34 0.82
C GLY A 259 -21.92 3.05 0.34
N ILE A 260 -21.36 1.90 0.73
CA ILE A 260 -20.17 1.28 0.14
C ILE A 260 -20.64 0.04 -0.62
N ASN A 261 -20.51 0.08 -1.94
CA ASN A 261 -21.12 -0.93 -2.81
C ASN A 261 -20.10 -1.85 -3.48
N SER A 262 -18.81 -1.71 -3.15
CA SER A 262 -17.75 -2.47 -3.80
C SER A 262 -16.61 -2.78 -2.84
N GLY A 263 -16.03 -3.95 -3.03
CA GLY A 263 -14.92 -4.41 -2.21
C GLY A 263 -14.58 -5.87 -2.45
N ALA A 264 -13.79 -6.43 -1.55
CA ALA A 264 -13.49 -7.85 -1.55
C ALA A 264 -13.22 -8.38 -0.14
N VAL A 265 -13.56 -9.65 0.08
CA VAL A 265 -13.18 -10.43 1.25
C VAL A 265 -12.14 -11.46 0.82
N ILE A 266 -10.94 -11.39 1.39
CA ILE A 266 -9.83 -12.32 1.11
C ILE A 266 -9.61 -13.20 2.33
N ALA A 267 -10.03 -14.46 2.21
CA ALA A 267 -10.00 -15.49 3.25
C ALA A 267 -9.32 -16.77 2.74
N ASN A 268 -8.22 -16.61 2.00
CA ASN A 268 -7.44 -17.71 1.41
C ASN A 268 -5.96 -17.69 1.84
N GLY A 269 -5.61 -16.89 2.86
CA GLY A 269 -4.26 -16.76 3.40
C GLY A 269 -3.30 -15.93 2.53
N LEU A 270 -3.76 -15.41 1.40
CA LEU A 270 -2.96 -14.58 0.49
C LEU A 270 -3.05 -13.10 0.85
N ILE A 271 -2.00 -12.35 0.52
CA ILE A 271 -1.96 -10.92 0.84
C ILE A 271 -2.60 -10.11 -0.30
N PRO A 272 -3.59 -9.24 -0.02
CA PRO A 272 -4.18 -8.39 -1.04
C PRO A 272 -3.20 -7.35 -1.57
N ILE A 273 -3.25 -7.12 -2.88
CA ILE A 273 -2.63 -5.98 -3.56
C ILE A 273 -3.63 -5.37 -4.52
N VAL A 274 -3.98 -4.11 -4.27
CA VAL A 274 -4.94 -3.37 -5.08
C VAL A 274 -4.21 -2.58 -6.15
N ARG A 275 -4.68 -2.66 -7.40
CA ARG A 275 -4.19 -1.86 -8.52
C ARG A 275 -5.36 -1.19 -9.25
N GLN A 276 -5.08 -0.01 -9.79
CA GLN A 276 -5.97 0.63 -10.75
C GLN A 276 -5.84 -0.10 -12.10
N SER A 277 -6.97 -0.43 -12.72
CA SER A 277 -7.04 -0.92 -14.09
C SER A 277 -6.62 0.20 -15.04
N THR A 278 -5.57 -0.02 -15.83
CA THR A 278 -5.04 0.98 -16.78
C THR A 278 -5.12 0.55 -18.24
N SER A 279 -5.57 -0.66 -18.53
CA SER A 279 -5.60 -1.25 -19.89
C SER A 279 -6.57 -2.43 -19.96
N ASP A 280 -6.98 -2.79 -21.18
CA ASP A 280 -7.81 -3.96 -21.49
C ASP A 280 -7.14 -5.31 -21.14
N GLU A 281 -5.85 -5.34 -20.79
CA GLU A 281 -5.13 -6.54 -20.30
C GLU A 281 -5.38 -6.84 -18.80
N ASP A 282 -6.05 -5.93 -18.08
CA ASP A 282 -6.43 -6.11 -16.66
C ASP A 282 -7.89 -6.62 -16.53
N GLN A 283 -8.34 -7.55 -17.39
CA GLN A 283 -9.75 -7.99 -17.42
C GLN A 283 -10.17 -8.77 -16.17
N GLU A 284 -9.24 -9.51 -15.55
CA GLU A 284 -9.52 -10.25 -14.33
C GLU A 284 -9.49 -9.34 -13.11
N ALA A 285 -10.65 -9.21 -12.46
CA ALA A 285 -10.78 -8.48 -11.21
C ALA A 285 -9.93 -9.11 -10.09
N LEU A 286 -9.72 -10.43 -10.13
CA LEU A 286 -8.93 -11.19 -9.15
C LEU A 286 -7.96 -12.15 -9.85
N THR A 287 -6.68 -12.04 -9.52
CA THR A 287 -5.65 -12.98 -10.00
C THR A 287 -4.74 -13.40 -8.85
N ARG A 288 -4.49 -14.70 -8.73
CA ARG A 288 -3.54 -15.27 -7.76
C ARG A 288 -2.14 -15.35 -8.35
N VAL A 289 -1.16 -14.81 -7.63
CA VAL A 289 0.27 -14.89 -8.00
C VAL A 289 1.06 -15.33 -6.77
N GLY A 290 1.24 -16.65 -6.61
CA GLY A 290 1.87 -17.26 -5.43
C GLY A 290 1.24 -16.82 -4.10
N GLU A 291 1.98 -16.02 -3.32
CA GLU A 291 1.60 -15.47 -2.00
C GLU A 291 0.66 -14.25 -2.11
N ILE A 292 0.42 -13.73 -3.32
CA ILE A 292 -0.30 -12.47 -3.55
C ILE A 292 -1.68 -12.73 -4.16
N GLN A 293 -2.68 -12.03 -3.63
CA GLN A 293 -4.00 -11.86 -4.25
C GLN A 293 -4.05 -10.47 -4.91
N LYS A 294 -3.90 -10.41 -6.24
CA LYS A 294 -4.04 -9.17 -7.00
C LYS A 294 -5.53 -8.86 -7.15
N LEU A 295 -5.90 -7.63 -6.83
CA LEU A 295 -7.22 -7.06 -7.03
C LEU A 295 -7.10 -5.89 -7.99
N THR A 296 -7.81 -5.95 -9.10
CA THR A 296 -7.82 -4.88 -10.10
C THR A 296 -9.15 -4.15 -10.02
N TYR A 297 -9.11 -2.84 -9.80
CA TYR A 297 -10.30 -1.99 -9.73
C TYR A 297 -10.20 -0.83 -10.71
N ASN A 298 -11.34 -0.41 -11.23
CA ASN A 298 -11.46 0.84 -11.97
C ASN A 298 -12.18 1.87 -11.10
N SER A 299 -11.47 2.89 -10.63
CA SER A 299 -12.05 3.96 -9.80
C SER A 299 -13.05 4.85 -10.55
N GLU A 300 -12.99 4.88 -11.89
CA GLU A 300 -13.90 5.63 -12.77
C GLU A 300 -15.24 4.91 -12.90
N ASN A 301 -15.18 3.59 -13.09
CA ASN A 301 -16.33 2.70 -13.25
C ASN A 301 -16.22 1.57 -12.23
N PRO A 302 -16.51 1.83 -10.95
CA PRO A 302 -16.40 0.81 -9.91
C PRO A 302 -17.39 -0.32 -10.20
N GLN A 303 -16.91 -1.57 -10.19
CA GLN A 303 -17.81 -2.72 -10.13
C GLN A 303 -18.64 -2.63 -8.85
N GLN A 304 -19.96 -2.77 -8.97
CA GLN A 304 -20.89 -2.73 -7.83
C GLN A 304 -21.14 -4.13 -7.27
N ASP A 305 -20.10 -4.78 -6.76
CA ASP A 305 -20.27 -6.00 -5.96
C ASP A 305 -19.08 -6.19 -5.00
N PHE A 306 -19.29 -6.99 -3.96
CA PHE A 306 -18.22 -7.54 -3.16
C PHE A 306 -17.85 -8.93 -3.67
N VAL A 307 -16.56 -9.13 -3.89
CA VAL A 307 -16.03 -10.43 -4.30
C VAL A 307 -15.47 -11.19 -3.11
N LEU A 308 -15.86 -12.45 -2.96
CA LEU A 308 -15.26 -13.38 -2.00
C LEU A 308 -14.17 -14.20 -2.67
N SER A 309 -12.95 -14.13 -2.14
CA SER A 309 -11.85 -15.03 -2.49
C SER A 309 -11.44 -15.81 -1.24
N CYS A 310 -11.85 -17.07 -1.16
CA CYS A 310 -11.59 -17.91 0.01
C CYS A 310 -10.97 -19.26 -0.38
N ASP A 311 -10.34 -19.90 0.60
CA ASP A 311 -9.98 -21.32 0.54
C ASP A 311 -10.83 -22.05 1.58
N GLY A 312 -11.94 -22.65 1.16
CA GLY A 312 -12.87 -23.32 2.08
C GLY A 312 -12.27 -24.54 2.79
N ASN A 313 -11.13 -25.07 2.31
CA ASN A 313 -10.47 -26.22 2.93
C ASN A 313 -9.50 -25.84 4.05
N ALA A 314 -9.12 -24.57 4.14
CA ALA A 314 -8.16 -24.09 5.13
C ALA A 314 -8.76 -23.00 6.01
N LEU A 315 -8.56 -23.12 7.31
CA LEU A 315 -8.85 -22.04 8.24
C LEU A 315 -7.69 -21.05 8.22
N VAL A 316 -7.96 -19.79 7.88
CA VAL A 316 -6.98 -18.71 7.94
C VAL A 316 -6.87 -18.14 9.36
N ASN A 317 -5.78 -17.44 9.68
CA ASN A 317 -5.69 -16.72 10.95
C ASN A 317 -6.48 -15.40 10.91
N GLU A 318 -6.49 -14.76 9.74
CA GLU A 318 -6.99 -13.41 9.52
C GLU A 318 -7.69 -13.34 8.16
N VAL A 319 -8.75 -12.54 8.09
CA VAL A 319 -9.46 -12.21 6.86
C VAL A 319 -9.17 -10.77 6.50
N TYR A 320 -8.83 -10.52 5.23
CA TYR A 320 -8.68 -9.15 4.74
C TYR A 320 -9.97 -8.66 4.09
N ILE A 321 -10.41 -7.47 4.46
CA ILE A 321 -11.50 -6.76 3.81
C ILE A 321 -10.91 -5.58 3.05
N VAL A 322 -11.15 -5.54 1.74
CA VAL A 322 -10.71 -4.47 0.86
C VAL A 322 -11.91 -3.64 0.44
N MET A 323 -11.84 -2.32 0.59
CA MET A 323 -12.86 -1.38 0.10
C MET A 323 -12.17 -0.29 -0.70
N VAL A 324 -12.60 -0.06 -1.94
CA VAL A 324 -11.96 0.91 -2.84
C VAL A 324 -12.81 2.16 -2.96
N ALA A 325 -12.19 3.33 -2.84
CA ALA A 325 -12.89 4.60 -3.01
C ALA A 325 -13.21 4.83 -4.49
N SER A 326 -14.48 5.01 -4.81
CA SER A 326 -14.90 5.50 -6.12
C SER A 326 -14.82 7.03 -6.20
N LYS A 327 -15.01 7.58 -7.40
CA LYS A 327 -15.19 9.04 -7.59
C LYS A 327 -16.32 9.63 -6.77
N GLU A 328 -17.40 8.89 -6.54
CA GLU A 328 -18.53 9.34 -5.72
C GLU A 328 -18.16 9.44 -4.22
N ASN A 329 -17.10 8.74 -3.81
CA ASN A 329 -16.60 8.79 -2.44
C ASN A 329 -15.59 9.92 -2.20
N PHE A 330 -15.19 10.63 -3.27
CA PHE A 330 -14.42 11.84 -3.19
C PHE A 330 -15.37 13.03 -3.01
N ASP A 331 -15.30 13.70 -1.85
CA ASP A 331 -15.78 15.08 -1.81
C ASP A 331 -14.69 15.99 -2.40
N HIS A 332 -15.04 17.17 -2.91
CA HIS A 332 -14.09 18.12 -3.53
C HIS A 332 -12.82 18.42 -2.70
N GLN A 333 -12.73 17.95 -1.44
CA GLN A 333 -11.63 18.19 -0.52
C GLN A 333 -10.87 16.92 -0.07
N GLY A 334 -11.36 15.69 -0.28
CA GLY A 334 -10.63 14.46 0.05
C GLY A 334 -11.47 13.20 0.32
N TYR A 335 -10.85 12.26 1.05
CA TYR A 335 -11.39 10.92 1.34
C TYR A 335 -11.82 10.72 2.81
N ALA A 336 -11.96 11.81 3.58
CA ALA A 336 -12.35 11.71 5.00
C ALA A 336 -13.73 11.05 5.19
N LYS A 337 -14.72 11.42 4.37
CA LYS A 337 -16.06 10.82 4.40
C LYS A 337 -16.07 9.36 3.99
N PHE A 338 -15.26 9.00 3.00
CA PHE A 338 -15.08 7.60 2.60
C PHE A 338 -14.58 6.78 3.78
N LEU A 339 -13.48 7.21 4.42
CA LEU A 339 -12.93 6.49 5.57
C LEU A 339 -13.91 6.42 6.75
N GLN A 340 -14.69 7.49 6.99
CA GLN A 340 -15.73 7.47 8.02
C GLN A 340 -16.82 6.42 7.73
N LYS A 341 -17.28 6.30 6.48
CA LYS A 341 -18.21 5.25 6.08
C LYS A 341 -17.59 3.86 6.31
N VAL A 342 -16.31 3.69 5.98
CA VAL A 342 -15.59 2.43 6.20
C VAL A 342 -15.52 2.08 7.69
N GLU A 343 -15.18 3.04 8.56
CA GLU A 343 -15.17 2.82 10.02
C GLU A 343 -16.55 2.42 10.55
N HIS A 344 -17.62 3.08 10.10
CA HIS A 344 -18.98 2.71 10.49
C HIS A 344 -19.35 1.30 10.02
N THR A 345 -19.06 0.96 8.76
CA THR A 345 -19.27 -0.38 8.20
C THR A 345 -18.53 -1.43 9.02
N LEU A 346 -17.24 -1.23 9.28
CA LEU A 346 -16.42 -2.20 10.02
C LEU A 346 -16.82 -2.31 11.48
N THR A 347 -17.28 -1.22 12.10
CA THR A 347 -17.80 -1.24 13.48
C THR A 347 -19.09 -2.07 13.55
N ALA A 348 -20.03 -1.84 12.63
CA ALA A 348 -21.28 -2.62 12.55
C ALA A 348 -20.99 -4.09 12.24
N LEU A 349 -20.12 -4.36 11.27
CA LEU A 349 -19.67 -5.71 10.95
C LEU A 349 -19.06 -6.41 12.16
N SER A 350 -18.17 -5.73 12.90
CA SER A 350 -17.52 -6.30 14.08
C SER A 350 -18.53 -6.69 15.17
N GLN A 351 -19.63 -5.95 15.31
CA GLN A 351 -20.70 -6.30 16.25
C GLN A 351 -21.42 -7.59 15.83
N GLU A 352 -21.80 -7.69 14.55
CA GLU A 352 -22.44 -8.90 13.99
C GLU A 352 -21.52 -10.13 14.07
N LEU A 353 -20.22 -9.93 13.86
CA LEU A 353 -19.19 -10.98 13.93
C LEU A 353 -18.73 -11.28 15.37
N LYS A 354 -19.32 -10.65 16.40
CA LYS A 354 -18.94 -10.79 17.82
C LYS A 354 -17.45 -10.55 18.11
N ILE A 355 -16.84 -9.57 17.44
CA ILE A 355 -15.46 -9.13 17.72
C ILE A 355 -15.48 -8.26 18.98
N ASP A 356 -14.66 -8.61 19.99
CA ASP A 356 -14.56 -7.87 21.24
C ASP A 356 -13.67 -6.62 21.05
N SER A 357 -14.31 -5.46 20.91
CA SER A 357 -13.64 -4.16 20.79
C SER A 357 -12.55 -3.87 21.85
N LYS A 358 -12.60 -4.50 23.02
CA LYS A 358 -11.60 -4.28 24.09
C LYS A 358 -10.40 -5.22 23.99
N LYS A 359 -10.50 -6.33 23.25
CA LYS A 359 -9.47 -7.37 23.18
C LYS A 359 -8.96 -7.60 21.76
N ASP A 360 -9.86 -7.72 20.81
CA ASP A 360 -9.55 -8.11 19.45
C ASP A 360 -9.07 -6.90 18.63
N GLU A 361 -8.01 -7.09 17.87
CA GLU A 361 -7.40 -6.04 17.04
C GLU A 361 -7.98 -6.07 15.62
N VAL A 362 -8.64 -4.98 15.21
CA VAL A 362 -9.11 -4.80 13.84
C VAL A 362 -8.27 -3.70 13.20
N MET A 363 -7.21 -4.14 12.53
CA MET A 363 -6.24 -3.22 11.93
C MET A 363 -6.78 -2.65 10.62
N LEU A 364 -6.93 -1.33 10.58
CA LEU A 364 -7.37 -0.59 9.41
C LEU A 364 -6.18 0.12 8.77
N ARG A 365 -5.96 -0.11 7.47
CA ARG A 365 -4.98 0.61 6.67
C ARG A 365 -5.63 1.37 5.52
N MET A 366 -5.59 2.69 5.57
CA MET A 366 -6.01 3.55 4.46
C MET A 366 -4.82 3.81 3.54
N HIS A 367 -4.94 3.43 2.28
CA HIS A 367 -3.94 3.61 1.24
C HIS A 367 -4.34 4.74 0.30
N GLN A 368 -3.36 5.57 -0.06
CA GLN A 368 -3.42 6.49 -1.20
C GLN A 368 -2.19 6.23 -2.06
N HIS A 369 -2.41 5.98 -3.35
CA HIS A 369 -1.35 5.65 -4.28
C HIS A 369 -1.49 6.47 -5.54
N ILE A 370 -0.38 7.07 -5.97
CA ILE A 370 -0.27 7.66 -7.31
C ILE A 370 0.89 7.01 -8.07
N SER A 371 0.71 6.90 -9.38
CA SER A 371 1.77 6.55 -10.31
C SER A 371 1.89 7.62 -11.39
N LEU A 372 3.11 8.02 -11.70
CA LEU A 372 3.43 9.01 -12.72
C LEU A 372 4.76 8.68 -13.40
N ASN A 373 4.98 9.22 -14.60
CA ASN A 373 6.30 9.26 -15.21
C ASN A 373 6.96 10.61 -14.90
N LEU A 374 8.28 10.61 -14.71
CA LEU A 374 9.05 11.81 -14.36
C LEU A 374 9.21 12.82 -15.49
#